data_AF-A0A7S3N1S1-F1
#
_entry.id   AF-A0A7S3N1S1-F1
#
_cell.length_a   1.000
_cell.length_b   1.000
_cell.length_c   1.000
_cell.angle_alpha   90.00
_cell.angle_beta   90.00
_cell.angle_gamma   90.00
#
_symmetry.space_group_name_H-M   'P 1'
#
loop_
_entity.id
_entity.type
_entity.pdbx_description
1 polymer ?
#
loop_
_entity_poly.entity_id
_entity_poly.type
_entity_poly.pdbx_seq_one_letter_code
_entity_poly.pdbx_strand_id
1 'polypeptide(L)'
;MTVCVAANQLRIGSCVDSLVHSYTPGFPPIVYGDTRSLRLAPHNATYNMMSHHLKRAGIRFDASEGKQPDWFMDNINNFKKPITFAKGDRAESTDVSGNHSYTLLPHHDFNKMVLPNSMSDQ
;
A
#
# COMPACT_ATOMS: atom_id res chain seq x y z
N MET A 1 7.43 11.69 4.65
CA MET A 1 8.31 10.50 4.51
C MET A 1 7.80 9.60 3.39
N THR A 2 8.67 8.94 2.62
CA THR A 2 8.25 7.97 1.60
C THR A 2 8.66 6.57 2.01
N VAL A 3 7.72 5.63 2.01
CA VAL A 3 7.95 4.23 2.40
C VAL A 3 7.46 3.31 1.30
N CYS A 4 8.25 2.31 0.93
CA CYS A 4 7.83 1.21 0.06
C CYS A 4 7.82 -0.09 0.87
N VAL A 5 6.68 -0.77 0.94
CA VAL A 5 6.49 -1.92 1.81
C VAL A 5 5.59 -2.99 1.18
N ALA A 6 6.01 -4.24 1.28
CA ALA A 6 5.16 -5.40 1.03
C ALA A 6 4.93 -6.14 2.35
N ALA A 7 3.69 -6.42 2.69
CA ALA A 7 3.33 -7.06 3.95
C ALA A 7 1.99 -7.80 3.85
N ASN A 8 1.75 -8.79 4.72
CA ASN A 8 0.43 -9.43 4.80
C ASN A 8 -0.62 -8.52 5.47
N GLN A 9 -0.20 -7.67 6.41
CA GLN A 9 -1.02 -6.65 7.05
C GLN A 9 -0.20 -5.36 7.21
N LEU A 10 -0.81 -4.22 6.91
CA LEU A 10 -0.22 -2.89 7.09
C LEU A 10 -1.09 -2.04 8.00
N ARG A 11 -0.45 -1.39 8.97
CA ARG A 11 -1.07 -0.51 9.97
C ARG A 11 -0.33 0.82 9.93
N ILE A 12 -1.05 1.90 9.67
CA ILE A 12 -0.51 3.25 9.50
C ILE A 12 -1.21 4.15 10.51
N GLY A 13 -0.45 4.79 11.39
CA GLY A 13 -1.04 5.69 12.36
C GLY A 13 -0.11 6.83 12.76
N SER A 14 -0.74 7.91 13.23
CA SER A 14 -0.07 9.13 13.72
C SER A 14 1.03 9.63 12.77
N CYS A 15 0.79 9.57 11.46
CA CYS A 15 1.75 10.00 10.45
C CYS A 15 1.27 11.27 9.75
N VAL A 16 2.22 12.14 9.41
CA VAL A 16 1.95 13.41 8.73
C VAL A 16 2.79 13.46 7.46
N ASP A 17 2.20 13.96 6.36
CA ASP A 17 2.86 14.20 5.07
C ASP A 17 3.69 12.99 4.58
N SER A 18 3.05 11.82 4.59
CA SER A 18 3.71 10.56 4.25
C SER A 18 3.12 9.93 2.99
N LEU A 19 3.97 9.32 2.18
CA LEU A 19 3.60 8.54 1.00
C LEU A 19 3.98 7.08 1.25
N VAL A 20 3.01 6.19 1.15
CA VAL A 20 3.21 4.75 1.34
C VAL A 20 2.86 4.02 0.06
N HIS A 21 3.89 3.43 -0.55
CA HIS A 21 3.79 2.46 -1.63
C HIS A 21 3.62 1.07 -1.01
N SER A 22 2.44 0.48 -1.15
CA SER A 22 2.10 -0.75 -0.43
C SER A 22 1.68 -1.90 -1.36
N TYR A 23 2.12 -3.11 -1.03
CA TYR A 23 1.57 -4.36 -1.53
C TYR A 23 1.08 -5.20 -0.36
N THR A 24 -0.25 -5.30 -0.20
CA THR A 24 -0.87 -6.01 0.92
C THR A 24 -1.97 -6.96 0.47
N PRO A 25 -1.60 -8.12 -0.13
CA PRO A 25 -2.56 -9.03 -0.73
C PRO A 25 -3.42 -9.77 0.30
N GLY A 26 -2.97 -9.86 1.56
CA GLY A 26 -3.69 -10.57 2.62
C GLY A 26 -4.81 -9.75 3.27
N PHE A 27 -4.64 -8.43 3.34
CA PHE A 27 -5.59 -7.55 4.02
C PHE A 27 -5.43 -6.07 3.59
N PRO A 28 -6.51 -5.29 3.49
CA PRO A 28 -6.42 -3.85 3.23
C PRO A 28 -5.63 -3.09 4.31
N PRO A 29 -4.87 -2.03 3.97
CA PRO A 29 -4.18 -1.23 4.97
C PRO A 29 -5.14 -0.62 5.99
N ILE A 30 -4.72 -0.55 7.25
CA ILE A 30 -5.50 0.07 8.33
C ILE A 30 -4.89 1.43 8.65
N VAL A 31 -5.69 2.49 8.60
CA VAL A 31 -5.30 3.86 8.96
C VAL A 31 -5.98 4.27 10.27
N TYR A 32 -5.21 4.76 11.25
CA TYR A 32 -5.73 5.15 12.56
C TYR A 32 -4.95 6.33 13.18
N GLY A 33 -5.44 6.83 14.31
CA GLY A 33 -4.81 7.95 15.01
C GLY A 33 -4.88 9.28 14.25
N ASP A 34 -4.05 10.25 14.65
CA ASP A 34 -3.96 11.57 14.01
C ASP A 34 -3.10 11.49 12.74
N THR A 35 -3.64 10.84 11.72
CA THR A 35 -3.00 10.71 10.41
C THR A 35 -3.49 11.83 9.48
N ARG A 36 -2.55 12.62 8.96
CA ARG A 36 -2.82 13.81 8.13
C ARG A 36 -1.98 13.77 6.85
N SER A 37 -2.59 14.13 5.72
CA SER A 37 -1.91 14.18 4.42
C SER A 37 -1.22 12.85 4.01
N LEU A 38 -1.73 11.70 4.45
CA LEU A 38 -1.22 10.41 3.99
C LEU A 38 -1.56 10.23 2.51
N ARG A 39 -0.62 9.69 1.73
CA ARG A 39 -0.85 9.25 0.35
C ARG A 39 -0.58 7.77 0.25
N LEU A 40 -1.49 7.03 -0.37
CA LEU A 40 -1.34 5.60 -0.65
C LEU A 40 -1.14 5.37 -2.14
N ALA A 41 -0.25 4.46 -2.47
CA ALA A 41 0.13 4.10 -3.83
C ALA A 41 0.41 2.60 -3.92
N PRO A 42 0.38 2.00 -5.13
CA PRO A 42 0.89 0.65 -5.30
C PRO A 42 2.37 0.58 -4.96
N HIS A 43 2.82 -0.60 -4.52
CA HIS A 43 4.24 -0.90 -4.36
C HIS A 43 5.00 -0.60 -5.66
N ASN A 44 6.02 0.24 -5.60
CA ASN A 44 6.74 0.75 -6.77
C ASN A 44 8.20 0.26 -6.85
N ALA A 45 8.64 -0.58 -5.92
CA ALA A 45 9.95 -1.22 -6.03
C ALA A 45 9.85 -2.48 -6.87
N THR A 46 10.76 -2.60 -7.85
CA THR A 46 10.98 -3.79 -8.66
C THR A 46 12.46 -4.12 -8.63
N TYR A 47 12.80 -5.37 -8.32
CA TYR A 47 14.17 -5.85 -8.28
C TYR A 47 14.20 -7.37 -8.42
N ASN A 48 15.32 -7.92 -8.90
CA ASN A 48 15.44 -9.32 -9.30
C ASN A 48 15.05 -10.32 -8.19
N MET A 49 15.33 -9.99 -6.93
CA MET A 49 15.07 -10.86 -5.77
C MET A 49 13.69 -10.65 -5.13
N MET A 50 12.84 -9.78 -5.69
CA MET A 50 11.55 -9.42 -5.08
C MET A 50 10.63 -10.63 -4.88
N SER A 51 10.44 -11.44 -5.92
CA SER A 51 9.59 -12.64 -5.84
C SER A 51 10.09 -13.62 -4.78
N HIS A 52 11.41 -13.79 -4.68
CA HIS A 52 12.04 -14.62 -3.66
C HIS A 52 11.81 -14.08 -2.25
N HIS A 53 11.97 -12.77 -2.02
CA HIS A 53 11.72 -12.15 -0.72
C HIS A 53 10.24 -12.22 -0.32
N LEU A 54 9.32 -11.97 -1.24
CA LEU A 54 7.88 -12.11 -0.99
C LEU A 54 7.52 -13.53 -0.59
N LYS A 55 8.04 -14.53 -1.32
CA LYS A 55 7.83 -15.95 -0.99
C LYS A 55 8.39 -16.31 0.39
N ARG A 56 9.61 -15.86 0.71
CA ARG A 56 10.23 -16.10 2.03
C ARG A 56 9.47 -15.41 3.16
N ALA A 57 8.87 -14.26 2.91
CA ALA A 57 8.03 -13.54 3.86
C ALA A 57 6.59 -14.10 3.97
N GLY A 58 6.26 -15.14 3.18
CA GLY A 58 4.90 -15.68 3.14
C GLY A 58 3.86 -14.69 2.59
N ILE A 59 4.30 -13.72 1.78
CA ILE A 59 3.44 -12.76 1.11
C ILE A 59 3.07 -13.37 -0.23
N ARG A 60 1.78 -13.62 -0.44
CA ARG A 60 1.27 -14.21 -1.68
C ARG A 60 1.56 -13.26 -2.83
N PHE A 61 2.23 -13.72 -3.86
CA PHE A 61 2.50 -12.95 -5.07
C PHE A 61 2.46 -13.91 -6.25
N ASP A 62 1.56 -13.66 -7.19
CA ASP A 62 1.46 -14.43 -8.42
C ASP A 62 1.58 -13.47 -9.59
N ALA A 63 2.72 -13.50 -10.26
CA ALA A 63 2.97 -12.71 -11.46
C ALA A 63 3.02 -13.62 -12.70
N SER A 64 2.37 -14.78 -12.66
CA SER A 64 2.38 -15.74 -13.77
C SER A 64 1.92 -15.09 -15.08
N GLU A 65 2.62 -15.44 -16.17
CA GLU A 65 2.22 -15.10 -17.54
C GLU A 65 1.07 -16.02 -17.95
N GLY A 66 -0.15 -15.66 -17.53
CA GLY A 66 -1.34 -16.46 -17.75
C GLY A 66 -2.59 -15.78 -17.19
N LYS A 67 -3.69 -16.54 -17.10
CA LYS A 67 -4.89 -16.07 -16.39
C LYS A 67 -4.55 -15.93 -14.91
N GLN A 68 -4.37 -14.69 -14.48
CA GLN A 68 -4.19 -14.35 -13.07
C GLN A 68 -5.38 -14.89 -12.26
N PRO A 69 -5.13 -15.55 -11.11
CA PRO A 69 -6.21 -16.09 -10.31
C PRO A 69 -7.05 -14.94 -9.74
N ASP A 70 -8.36 -15.17 -9.60
CA ASP A 70 -9.33 -14.13 -9.22
C ASP A 70 -8.91 -13.42 -7.91
N TRP A 71 -8.41 -14.19 -6.93
CA TRP A 71 -7.92 -13.63 -5.67
C TRP A 71 -6.80 -12.59 -5.85
N PHE A 72 -5.94 -12.73 -6.86
CA PHE A 72 -4.83 -11.82 -7.08
C PHE A 72 -5.34 -10.47 -7.60
N MET A 73 -6.26 -10.50 -8.58
CA MET A 73 -6.87 -9.30 -9.13
C MET A 73 -7.70 -8.53 -8.10
N ASP A 74 -8.39 -9.26 -7.23
CA ASP A 74 -9.18 -8.67 -6.15
C ASP A 74 -8.32 -7.95 -5.10
N ASN A 75 -7.13 -8.48 -4.83
CA ASN A 75 -6.30 -8.05 -3.68
C ASN A 75 -5.08 -7.20 -4.05
N ILE A 76 -4.63 -7.19 -5.31
CA ILE A 76 -3.47 -6.38 -5.74
C ILE A 76 -3.69 -4.87 -5.51
N ASN A 77 -4.95 -4.45 -5.49
CA ASN A 77 -5.36 -3.06 -5.30
C ASN A 77 -5.85 -2.73 -3.87
N ASN A 78 -5.50 -3.54 -2.87
CA ASN A 78 -5.95 -3.34 -1.49
C ASN A 78 -5.59 -1.95 -0.91
N PHE A 79 -4.54 -1.29 -1.42
CA PHE A 79 -4.20 0.09 -1.07
C PHE A 79 -5.30 1.13 -1.39
N LYS A 80 -6.23 0.81 -2.32
CA LYS A 80 -7.34 1.70 -2.71
C LYS A 80 -8.49 1.72 -1.72
N LYS A 81 -8.57 0.73 -0.81
CA LYS A 81 -9.68 0.54 0.12
C LYS A 81 -9.19 0.39 1.58
N PRO A 82 -8.40 1.34 2.11
CA PRO A 82 -7.91 1.23 3.46
C PRO A 82 -9.07 1.32 4.47
N ILE A 83 -8.94 0.57 5.57
CA ILE A 83 -9.87 0.61 6.69
C ILE A 83 -9.47 1.76 7.60
N THR A 84 -10.36 2.72 7.84
CA THR A 84 -10.07 3.89 8.68
C THR A 84 -10.73 3.77 10.05
N PHE A 85 -9.94 3.88 11.12
CA PHE A 85 -10.42 4.06 12.49
C PHE A 85 -10.19 5.53 12.89
N ALA A 86 -11.07 6.40 12.43
CA ALA A 86 -11.10 7.79 12.87
C ALA A 86 -11.77 7.90 14.24
N LYS A 87 -11.32 8.83 15.07
CA LYS A 87 -11.96 9.19 16.35
C LYS A 87 -13.25 9.97 16.04
N GLY A 88 -14.29 9.26 15.65
CA GLY A 88 -15.59 9.82 15.29
C GLY A 88 -16.28 8.93 14.28
N ASP A 89 -17.19 8.08 14.77
CA ASP A 89 -18.15 7.37 13.94
C ASP A 89 -18.94 8.37 13.10
N ARG A 90 -18.57 8.52 11.84
CA ARG A 90 -19.51 8.87 10.78
C ARG A 90 -19.36 7.84 9.67
N ALA A 91 -20.17 6.81 9.84
CA ALA A 91 -20.54 5.86 8.82
C ALA A 91 -20.92 6.57 7.50
N GLU A 92 -20.56 5.90 6.41
CA GLU A 92 -21.26 5.91 5.12
C GLU A 92 -21.65 7.30 4.57
N SER A 93 -20.74 7.92 3.82
CA SER A 93 -21.13 8.80 2.74
C SER A 93 -20.19 8.58 1.55
N THR A 94 -20.79 8.19 0.44
CA THR A 94 -20.20 7.99 -0.89
C THR A 94 -19.79 9.29 -1.59
N ASP A 95 -19.63 10.40 -0.87
CA ASP A 95 -19.33 11.69 -1.48
C ASP A 95 -17.90 12.18 -1.20
N VAL A 96 -17.25 12.55 -2.29
CA VAL A 96 -15.87 13.01 -2.45
C VAL A 96 -15.68 14.39 -1.79
N SER A 97 -15.67 14.48 -0.46
CA SER A 97 -15.24 15.70 0.27
C SER A 97 -15.11 15.51 1.80
N GLY A 98 -14.82 14.30 2.29
CA GLY A 98 -14.93 14.00 3.73
C GLY A 98 -13.60 13.90 4.45
N ASN A 99 -12.95 15.02 4.82
CA ASN A 99 -11.79 15.10 5.74
C ASN A 99 -10.92 13.82 5.79
N HIS A 100 -10.41 13.41 4.62
CA HIS A 100 -9.77 12.11 4.50
C HIS A 100 -8.38 12.19 5.14
N SER A 101 -8.13 11.35 6.14
CA SER A 101 -6.79 11.15 6.72
C SER A 101 -5.76 10.70 5.67
N TYR A 102 -6.23 10.21 4.51
CA TYR A 102 -5.40 9.79 3.39
C TYR A 102 -5.98 10.20 2.02
N THR A 103 -5.16 10.15 0.99
CA THR A 103 -5.54 10.29 -0.42
C THR A 103 -4.84 9.20 -1.24
N LEU A 104 -5.34 8.90 -2.43
CA LEU A 104 -4.62 8.03 -3.36
C LEU A 104 -3.68 8.87 -4.21
N LEU A 105 -2.46 8.38 -4.43
CA LEU A 105 -1.54 9.01 -5.36
C LEU A 105 -2.16 8.94 -6.78
N PRO A 106 -2.12 10.03 -7.58
CA PRO A 106 -2.60 9.99 -8.96
C PRO A 106 -1.84 8.95 -9.78
N HIS A 107 -2.54 8.29 -10.72
CA HIS A 107 -1.92 7.22 -11.54
C HIS A 107 -0.68 7.70 -12.32
N HIS A 108 -0.65 8.95 -12.77
CA HIS A 108 0.50 9.51 -13.50
C HIS A 108 1.76 9.67 -12.63
N ASP A 109 1.61 9.65 -11.31
CA ASP A 109 2.71 9.75 -10.35
C ASP A 109 3.23 8.39 -9.86
N PHE A 110 2.61 7.27 -10.27
CA PHE A 110 3.03 5.92 -9.84
C PHE A 110 4.45 5.54 -10.26
N ASN A 111 4.93 6.09 -11.37
CA ASN A 111 6.17 5.67 -12.02
C ASN A 111 7.46 6.25 -11.40
N LYS A 112 7.35 7.06 -10.33
CA LYS A 112 8.52 7.52 -9.59
C LYS A 112 9.07 6.34 -8.77
N MET A 113 9.99 5.59 -9.38
CA MET A 113 10.59 4.39 -8.79
C MET A 113 11.40 4.74 -7.53
N VAL A 114 11.10 4.08 -6.41
CA VAL A 114 11.95 4.13 -5.22
C VAL A 114 13.02 3.05 -5.39
N LEU A 115 14.25 3.48 -5.63
CA LEU A 115 15.40 2.57 -5.66
C LEU A 115 15.72 2.12 -4.23
N PRO A 116 16.09 0.85 -4.00
CA PRO A 116 16.67 0.44 -2.73
C PRO A 116 17.89 1.32 -2.45
N ASN A 117 18.01 1.83 -1.22
CA ASN A 117 19.29 2.36 -0.76
C ASN A 117 20.31 1.24 -0.94
N SER A 118 21.40 1.53 -1.64
CA SER A 118 22.45 0.57 -2.01
C SER A 118 22.66 -0.47 -0.91
N MET A 119 22.49 -1.76 -1.24
CA MET A 119 23.13 -2.84 -0.48
C MET A 119 24.64 -2.77 -0.75
N SER A 120 25.27 -1.70 -0.29
CA SER A 120 26.71 -1.66 -0.05
C SER A 120 26.87 -2.30 1.33
N ASP A 121 26.97 -3.64 1.36
CA ASP A 121 27.93 -4.40 2.17
C ASP A 121 27.55 -5.89 2.24
N GLN A 122 28.53 -6.68 1.79
CA GLN A 122 28.85 -8.10 2.10
C GLN A 122 28.02 -9.23 1.49
#